data_AF-A0A7M3X2E7-F1
#
_entry.id   AF-A0A7M3X2E7-F1
#
_cell.length_a   1.000
_cell.length_b   1.000
_cell.length_c   1.000
_cell.angle_alpha   90.00
_cell.angle_beta   90.00
_cell.angle_gamma   90.00
#
_symmetry.space_group_name_H-M   'P 1'
#
loop_
_entity.id
_entity.type
_entity.pdbx_description
1 polymer ?
#
loop_
_entity_poly.entity_id
_entity_poly.type
_entity_poly.pdbx_seq_one_letter_code
_entity_poly.pdbx_strand_id
1 'polypeptide(L)'
;TARVETQNTVYVIGPTGWKETPPNHPFNDADNQYYTVQGAGTSKCNGTYLPSTEFDGVPSYINGEVLLLRWRMGNGDQWWYLANRNSLDRKRGDYYRVKSSSDTPPSTGWISDDQTEGVEPYPSVGHTGNPPSNNPFSVGQHV
;
A
#
# COMPACT_ATOMS: atom_id res chain seq x y z
N THR A 1 4.92 19.40 31.28
CA THR A 1 5.50 18.42 30.33
C THR A 1 4.53 18.28 29.17
N ALA A 2 4.91 18.72 27.98
CA ALA A 2 4.00 18.72 26.83
C ALA A 2 3.92 17.30 26.24
N ARG A 3 2.71 16.75 26.17
CA ARG A 3 2.40 15.48 25.51
C ARG A 3 1.85 15.84 24.13
N VAL A 4 2.62 15.57 23.09
CA VAL A 4 2.16 15.70 21.70
C VAL A 4 1.67 14.33 21.27
N GLU A 5 0.35 14.16 21.23
CA GLU A 5 -0.30 13.06 20.52
C GLU A 5 -0.48 13.50 19.08
N THR A 6 0.22 12.86 18.14
CA THR A 6 -0.06 13.01 16.71
C THR A 6 -1.13 12.01 16.31
N GLN A 7 -2.27 12.49 15.81
CA GLN A 7 -3.48 11.73 15.49
C GLN A 7 -3.38 10.75 14.31
N ASN A 8 -2.20 10.34 13.84
CA ASN A 8 -2.17 9.41 12.69
C ASN A 8 -0.81 8.72 12.49
N THR A 9 -0.42 7.77 13.34
CA THR A 9 0.48 6.69 12.91
C THR A 9 0.38 5.49 13.85
N VAL A 10 -0.39 4.47 13.48
CA VAL A 10 -0.25 3.15 14.10
C VAL A 10 0.85 2.41 13.33
N TYR A 11 2.03 2.28 13.94
CA TYR A 11 3.06 1.35 13.48
C TYR A 11 2.69 -0.05 13.95
N VAL A 12 2.33 -0.95 13.03
CA VAL A 12 2.47 -2.39 13.31
C VAL A 12 3.82 -2.82 12.78
N ILE A 13 4.78 -2.86 13.70
CA ILE A 13 6.13 -3.36 13.48
C ILE A 13 6.08 -4.90 13.49
N GLY A 14 6.25 -5.51 12.31
CA GLY A 14 6.75 -6.87 12.16
C GLY A 14 5.75 -8.04 12.25
N PRO A 15 6.20 -9.26 11.87
CA PRO A 15 5.37 -10.44 11.57
C PRO A 15 4.79 -11.20 12.78
N THR A 16 4.73 -10.59 13.96
CA THR A 16 4.35 -11.27 15.22
C THR A 16 3.69 -10.29 16.18
N GLY A 17 2.45 -10.51 16.64
CA GLY A 17 1.93 -9.67 17.72
C GLY A 17 0.53 -9.93 18.28
N TRP A 18 -0.46 -10.35 17.50
CA TRP A 18 -1.82 -10.55 18.02
C TRP A 18 -2.25 -12.01 17.91
N LYS A 19 -2.43 -12.68 19.07
CA LYS A 19 -3.07 -13.99 19.14
C LYS A 19 -4.58 -13.88 18.91
N GLU A 20 -5.15 -12.73 19.29
CA GLU A 20 -6.52 -12.29 19.02
C GLU A 20 -6.48 -10.76 18.80
N THR A 21 -7.07 -10.29 17.70
CA THR A 21 -7.15 -8.86 17.36
C THR A 21 -8.24 -8.16 18.20
N PRO A 22 -7.98 -6.99 18.82
CA PRO A 22 -8.98 -6.29 19.62
C PRO A 22 -10.19 -5.87 18.77
N PRO A 23 -11.45 -6.17 19.16
CA PRO A 23 -12.63 -5.92 18.32
C PRO A 23 -12.79 -4.47 17.86
N ASN A 24 -12.43 -3.50 18.72
CA ASN A 24 -12.53 -2.07 18.44
C ASN A 24 -11.21 -1.47 17.94
N HIS A 25 -10.34 -2.27 17.32
CA HIS A 25 -9.13 -1.77 16.69
C HIS A 25 -9.49 -1.17 15.32
N PRO A 26 -8.94 -0.02 14.91
CA PRO A 26 -9.22 0.55 13.59
C PRO A 26 -8.91 -0.39 12.43
N PHE A 27 -7.99 -1.37 12.60
CA PHE A 27 -7.76 -2.45 11.62
C PHE A 27 -8.95 -3.39 11.43
N ASN A 28 -9.86 -3.51 12.39
CA ASN A 28 -11.03 -4.37 12.28
C ASN A 28 -12.24 -3.65 11.68
N ASP A 29 -12.08 -2.39 11.27
CA ASP A 29 -13.13 -1.68 10.56
C ASP A 29 -13.45 -2.41 9.25
N ALA A 30 -14.74 -2.74 9.05
CA ALA A 30 -15.22 -3.40 7.84
C ALA A 30 -14.96 -2.57 6.58
N ASP A 31 -14.81 -1.26 6.75
CA ASP A 31 -14.56 -0.32 5.66
C ASP A 31 -13.08 -0.21 5.29
N ASN A 32 -12.16 -0.82 6.05
CA ASN A 32 -10.75 -0.85 5.67
C ASN A 32 -10.55 -1.67 4.39
N GLN A 33 -10.12 -0.97 3.35
CA GLN A 33 -9.74 -1.58 2.09
C GLN A 33 -8.26 -1.93 2.13
N TYR A 34 -7.92 -3.20 1.86
CA TYR A 34 -6.53 -3.63 1.71
C TYR A 34 -6.25 -3.99 0.26
N TYR A 35 -5.01 -3.80 -0.16
CA TYR A 35 -4.59 -4.16 -1.51
C TYR A 35 -3.45 -5.16 -1.44
N THR A 36 -3.50 -6.18 -2.30
CA THR A 36 -2.41 -7.13 -2.43
C THR A 36 -1.75 -6.92 -3.79
N VAL A 37 -0.45 -6.64 -3.78
CA VAL A 37 0.36 -6.52 -4.99
C VAL A 37 1.10 -7.84 -5.22
N GLN A 38 1.01 -8.36 -6.43
CA GLN A 38 1.63 -9.64 -6.82
C GLN A 38 2.27 -9.53 -8.21
N GLY A 39 3.23 -10.42 -8.48
CA GLY A 39 3.85 -10.53 -9.79
C GLY A 39 4.75 -9.36 -10.17
N ALA A 40 5.17 -8.51 -9.24
CA ALA A 40 6.16 -7.48 -9.50
C ALA A 40 7.57 -8.11 -9.52
N GLY A 41 8.38 -7.78 -10.54
CA GLY A 41 9.79 -8.15 -10.60
C GLY A 41 10.64 -7.49 -9.52
N THR A 42 10.27 -6.28 -9.10
CA THR A 42 10.83 -5.62 -7.92
C THR A 42 10.19 -6.23 -6.67
N SER A 43 10.87 -7.21 -6.09
CA SER A 43 10.34 -8.08 -5.03
C SER A 43 9.68 -7.35 -3.86
N LYS A 44 10.28 -6.26 -3.37
CA LYS A 44 9.76 -5.43 -2.26
C LYS A 44 8.39 -4.79 -2.53
N CYS A 45 7.98 -4.68 -3.79
CA CYS A 45 6.66 -4.16 -4.14
C CYS A 45 5.55 -5.17 -3.91
N ASN A 46 5.85 -6.47 -3.83
CA ASN A 46 4.84 -7.50 -3.59
C ASN A 46 4.43 -7.54 -2.10
N GLY A 47 3.19 -7.92 -1.85
CA GLY A 47 2.64 -8.10 -0.50
C GLY A 47 1.36 -7.31 -0.26
N THR A 48 0.92 -7.31 0.99
CA THR A 48 -0.30 -6.64 1.42
C THR A 48 -0.01 -5.21 1.86
N TYR A 49 -0.73 -4.27 1.29
CA TYR A 49 -0.67 -2.85 1.58
C TYR A 49 -1.84 -2.47 2.48
N LEU A 50 -1.50 -1.88 3.62
CA LEU A 50 -2.45 -1.44 4.64
C LEU A 50 -2.78 0.03 4.44
N PRO A 51 -4.01 0.49 4.74
CA PRO A 51 -4.34 1.91 4.76
C PRO A 51 -3.32 2.72 5.57
N SER A 52 -2.92 3.86 5.03
CA SER A 52 -1.94 4.76 5.64
C SER A 52 -2.50 6.19 5.69
N THR A 53 -1.83 7.15 5.06
CA THR A 53 -2.27 8.55 5.00
C THR A 53 -3.11 8.79 3.75
N GLU A 54 -3.55 10.03 3.56
CA GLU A 54 -4.20 10.47 2.32
C GLU A 54 -3.26 11.38 1.52
N PHE A 55 -3.37 11.32 0.19
CA PHE A 55 -2.71 12.22 -0.76
C PHE A 55 -3.75 12.70 -1.78
N ASP A 56 -3.85 14.02 -1.98
CA ASP A 56 -4.85 14.62 -2.88
C ASP A 56 -6.29 14.12 -2.60
N GLY A 57 -6.64 14.01 -1.32
CA GLY A 57 -7.95 13.53 -0.85
C GLY A 57 -8.23 12.06 -1.14
N VAL A 58 -7.23 11.27 -1.57
CA VAL A 58 -7.35 9.84 -1.83
C VAL A 58 -6.47 9.03 -0.89
N PRO A 59 -6.98 7.93 -0.31
CA PRO A 59 -6.19 7.06 0.55
C PRO A 59 -4.94 6.52 -0.14
N SER A 60 -3.85 6.46 0.61
CA SER A 60 -2.66 5.70 0.27
C SER A 60 -2.54 4.46 1.15
N TYR A 61 -1.71 3.53 0.69
CA TYR A 61 -1.49 2.26 1.37
C TYR A 61 0.00 1.99 1.49
N ILE A 62 0.42 1.27 2.53
CA ILE A 62 1.83 1.04 2.84
C ILE A 62 2.12 -0.45 3.07
N ASN A 63 3.25 -0.90 2.53
CA ASN A 63 3.85 -2.20 2.79
C ASN A 63 5.36 -2.01 3.05
N GLY A 64 5.75 -2.01 4.33
CA GLY A 64 7.12 -1.73 4.76
C GLY A 64 7.60 -0.35 4.33
N GLU A 65 8.50 -0.30 3.34
CA GLU A 65 9.06 0.93 2.78
C GLU A 65 8.35 1.40 1.50
N VAL A 66 7.40 0.62 0.98
CA VAL A 66 6.72 0.94 -0.28
C VAL A 66 5.35 1.53 0.00
N LEU A 67 5.06 2.67 -0.62
CA LEU A 67 3.74 3.28 -0.68
C LEU A 67 3.06 2.92 -2.00
N LEU A 68 1.77 2.65 -1.91
CA LEU A 68 0.83 2.65 -3.01
C LEU A 68 0.00 3.92 -2.88
N LEU A 69 0.26 4.89 -3.75
CA LEU A 69 -0.34 6.23 -3.64
C LEU A 69 -0.75 6.78 -5.00
N ARG A 70 -1.74 7.68 -4.98
CA ARG A 70 -2.11 8.47 -6.15
C ARG A 70 -1.45 9.84 -6.10
N TRP A 71 -0.93 10.28 -7.23
CA TRP A 71 -0.43 11.63 -7.42
C TRP A 71 -1.17 12.32 -8.56
N ARG A 72 -1.57 13.58 -8.33
CA ARG A 72 -2.12 14.47 -9.36
C ARG A 72 -1.02 15.44 -9.79
N MET A 73 -0.61 15.33 -11.04
CA MET A 73 0.36 16.22 -11.67
C MET A 73 -0.23 17.63 -11.84
N GLY A 74 0.64 18.64 -11.95
CA GLY A 74 0.22 20.03 -12.16
C GLY A 74 -0.56 20.26 -13.46
N ASN A 75 -0.43 19.37 -14.45
CA ASN A 75 -1.21 19.38 -15.69
C ASN A 75 -2.58 18.67 -15.56
N GLY A 76 -2.93 18.17 -14.37
CA GLY A 76 -4.17 17.45 -14.09
C GLY A 76 -4.10 15.94 -14.30
N ASP A 77 -3.00 15.40 -14.85
CA ASP A 77 -2.86 13.95 -15.02
C ASP A 77 -2.77 13.25 -13.67
N GLN A 78 -3.47 12.13 -13.54
CA GLN A 78 -3.48 11.32 -12.34
C GLN A 78 -2.78 10.00 -12.58
N TRP A 79 -1.90 9.65 -11.64
CA TRP A 79 -1.06 8.48 -11.69
C TRP A 79 -1.09 7.77 -10.35
N TRP A 80 -1.18 6.45 -10.39
CA TRP A 80 -0.90 5.61 -9.24
C TRP A 80 0.55 5.16 -9.28
N TYR A 81 1.18 5.11 -8.11
CA TYR A 81 2.58 4.76 -7.94
C TYR A 81 2.77 3.68 -6.90
N LEU A 82 3.74 2.81 -7.15
CA LEU A 82 4.44 2.04 -6.12
C LEU A 82 5.78 2.73 -5.89
N ALA A 83 5.96 3.40 -4.75
CA ALA A 83 7.08 4.29 -4.51
C ALA A 83 7.74 4.05 -3.15
N ASN A 84 9.03 4.34 -3.04
CA ASN A 84 9.72 4.33 -1.76
C ASN A 84 9.23 5.51 -0.91
N ARG A 85 8.67 5.21 0.27
CA ARG A 85 8.21 6.22 1.24
C ARG A 85 9.31 7.21 1.65
N ASN A 86 10.57 6.79 1.59
CA ASN A 86 11.73 7.57 2.03
C ASN A 86 12.37 8.38 0.89
N SER A 87 11.78 8.36 -0.32
CA SER A 87 12.37 8.99 -1.50
C SER A 87 11.36 9.77 -2.35
N LEU A 88 10.26 10.20 -1.75
CA LEU A 88 9.17 10.92 -2.42
C LEU A 88 9.59 12.30 -2.98
N ASP A 89 10.72 12.86 -2.53
CA ASP A 89 11.27 14.15 -2.94
C ASP A 89 12.35 14.05 -4.03
N ARG A 90 12.70 12.83 -4.47
CA ARG A 90 13.81 12.59 -5.41
C ARG A 90 13.32 11.84 -6.64
N LYS A 91 13.97 12.08 -7.78
CA LYS A 91 13.73 11.38 -9.06
C LYS A 91 13.90 9.85 -9.00
N ARG A 92 14.34 9.28 -7.89
CA ARG A 92 14.64 7.85 -7.73
C ARG A 92 13.86 7.34 -6.53
N GLY A 93 13.35 6.12 -6.62
CA GLY A 93 12.48 5.53 -5.59
C GLY A 93 11.08 5.17 -6.07
N ASP A 94 10.62 5.67 -7.21
CA ASP A 94 9.38 5.21 -7.84
C ASP A 94 9.64 3.91 -8.61
N TYR A 95 8.93 2.84 -8.29
CA TYR A 95 9.13 1.53 -8.90
C TYR A 95 8.21 1.32 -10.09
N TYR A 96 6.91 1.54 -9.92
CA TYR A 96 5.94 1.35 -10.99
C TYR A 96 4.94 2.48 -10.97
N ARG A 97 4.38 2.77 -12.14
CA ARG A 97 3.27 3.71 -12.25
C ARG A 97 2.21 3.23 -13.24
N VAL A 98 1.00 3.75 -13.09
CA VAL A 98 -0.10 3.56 -14.05
C VAL A 98 -0.94 4.82 -14.10
N LYS A 99 -1.22 5.31 -15.32
CA LYS A 99 -2.09 6.48 -15.51
C LYS A 99 -3.53 6.07 -15.28
N SER A 100 -4.22 6.74 -14.35
CA SER A 100 -5.61 6.44 -14.04
C SER A 100 -6.25 7.60 -13.32
N SER A 101 -7.49 7.91 -13.67
CA SER A 101 -8.32 8.88 -12.97
C SER A 101 -9.12 8.29 -11.80
N SER A 102 -8.94 6.99 -11.52
CA SER A 102 -9.64 6.32 -10.41
C SER A 102 -9.11 6.77 -9.05
N ASP A 103 -10.02 6.89 -8.08
CA ASP A 103 -9.71 7.06 -6.66
C ASP A 103 -9.27 5.74 -5.99
N THR A 104 -9.28 4.63 -6.73
CA THR A 104 -8.75 3.33 -6.30
C THR A 104 -7.60 2.83 -7.18
N PRO A 105 -6.63 2.07 -6.61
CA PRO A 105 -5.54 1.47 -7.34
C PRO A 105 -6.00 0.62 -8.53
N PRO A 106 -5.46 0.83 -9.75
CA PRO A 106 -5.74 -0.02 -10.90
C PRO A 106 -5.19 -1.43 -10.70
N SER A 107 -5.97 -2.44 -11.08
CA SER A 107 -5.56 -3.84 -10.94
C SER A 107 -4.43 -4.25 -11.90
N THR A 108 -4.32 -3.58 -13.06
CA THR A 108 -3.38 -3.91 -14.13
C THR A 108 -2.93 -2.65 -14.88
N GLY A 109 -1.98 -2.80 -15.82
CA GLY A 109 -1.50 -1.69 -16.67
C GLY A 109 -0.34 -0.91 -16.06
N TRP A 110 0.25 -1.45 -14.99
CA TRP A 110 1.46 -0.95 -14.37
C TRP A 110 2.64 -1.06 -15.34
N ILE A 111 3.45 0.00 -15.37
CA ILE A 111 4.65 0.08 -16.19
C ILE A 111 5.84 0.55 -15.35
N SER A 112 7.03 0.25 -15.85
CA SER A 112 8.25 0.98 -15.53
C SER A 112 8.81 1.63 -16.80
N ASP A 113 9.33 2.83 -16.68
CA ASP A 113 9.84 3.69 -17.76
C ASP A 113 11.02 4.54 -17.27
N ASP A 114 11.42 5.55 -18.03
CA ASP A 114 12.55 6.43 -17.71
C ASP A 114 12.38 7.26 -16.42
N GLN A 115 11.19 7.25 -15.82
CA GLN A 115 10.87 7.93 -14.56
C GLN A 115 10.78 6.97 -13.37
N THR A 116 10.96 5.67 -13.58
CA THR A 116 10.75 4.64 -12.55
C THR A 116 11.84 3.56 -12.62
N GLU A 117 11.97 2.77 -11.56
CA GLU A 117 13.07 1.82 -11.34
C GLU A 117 12.59 0.38 -11.18
N GLY A 118 11.30 0.12 -11.44
CA GLY A 118 10.73 -1.22 -11.46
C GLY A 118 11.32 -2.07 -12.57
N VAL A 119 11.33 -3.39 -12.34
CA VAL A 119 11.73 -4.35 -13.36
C VAL A 119 10.58 -5.29 -13.67
N GLU A 120 10.56 -5.84 -14.89
CA GLU A 120 9.59 -6.88 -15.26
C GLU A 120 9.73 -8.12 -14.37
N PRO A 121 8.64 -8.86 -14.10
CA PRO A 121 7.26 -8.62 -14.55
C PRO A 121 6.57 -7.41 -13.87
N TYR A 122 5.53 -6.88 -14.52
CA TYR A 122 4.76 -5.76 -13.96
C TYR A 122 3.71 -6.23 -12.95
N PRO A 123 3.47 -5.46 -11.88
CA PRO A 123 2.57 -5.86 -10.83
C PRO A 123 1.12 -5.98 -11.30
N SER A 124 0.41 -6.86 -10.61
CA SER A 124 -1.05 -6.88 -10.56
C SER A 124 -1.49 -6.51 -9.15
N VAL A 125 -2.57 -5.74 -9.04
CA VAL A 125 -3.12 -5.30 -7.76
C VAL A 125 -4.50 -5.91 -7.56
N GLY A 126 -4.63 -6.71 -6.51
CA GLY A 126 -5.89 -7.28 -6.08
C GLY A 126 -6.52 -6.44 -4.98
N HIS A 127 -7.81 -6.11 -5.13
CA HIS A 127 -8.59 -5.56 -4.04
C HIS A 127 -8.98 -6.70 -3.10
N THR A 128 -8.43 -6.66 -1.89
CA THR A 128 -8.78 -7.55 -0.81
C THR A 128 -9.59 -6.73 0.18
N GLY A 129 -10.92 -6.73 0.01
CA GLY A 129 -11.81 -6.33 1.09
C GLY A 129 -11.50 -7.16 2.35
N ASN A 130 -11.99 -6.71 3.50
CA ASN A 130 -11.72 -7.36 4.78
C ASN A 130 -11.86 -8.90 4.64
N PRO A 131 -10.88 -9.72 5.07
CA PRO A 131 -11.07 -11.17 5.09
C PRO A 131 -12.40 -11.46 5.80
N PRO A 132 -13.25 -12.35 5.27
CA PRO A 132 -14.46 -12.72 5.98
C PRO A 132 -14.07 -13.15 7.40
N SER A 133 -14.75 -12.58 8.40
CA SER A 133 -14.51 -12.77 9.84
C SER A 133 -14.55 -14.23 10.32
N ASN A 134 -14.74 -15.19 9.41
CA ASN A 134 -14.79 -16.62 9.67
C ASN A 134 -13.50 -17.39 9.34
N ASN A 135 -12.44 -16.76 8.83
CA ASN A 135 -11.16 -17.44 8.65
C ASN A 135 -10.07 -16.79 9.50
N PRO A 136 -9.79 -17.30 10.72
CA PRO A 136 -8.54 -16.97 11.38
C PRO A 136 -7.40 -17.32 10.43
N PHE A 137 -6.58 -16.34 10.08
CA PHE A 137 -5.35 -16.53 9.32
C PHE A 137 -4.58 -17.69 9.95
N SER A 138 -4.60 -18.86 9.31
CA SER A 138 -3.79 -19.99 9.73
C SER A 138 -2.34 -19.70 9.31
N VAL A 139 -1.65 -18.96 10.16
CA VAL A 139 -0.21 -18.73 10.05
C VAL A 139 0.50 -19.97 10.59
N GLY A 140 1.14 -20.72 9.68
CA GLY A 140 2.10 -21.77 10.03
C GLY A 140 1.83 -23.11 9.35
N GLN A 141 2.27 -23.27 8.12
CA GLN A 141 2.81 -24.57 7.69
C GLN A 141 4.22 -24.36 7.16
N HIS A 142 5.17 -24.68 8.03
CA HIS A 142 6.58 -24.83 7.72
C HIS A 142 6.74 -26.03 6.78
N VAL A 143 7.46 -25.86 5.68
CA VAL A 143 8.18 -26.94 4.99
C VAL A 143 9.66 -26.62 4.99
#